data_AF-A0A954G2B2-F1
#
_entry.id   AF-A0A954G2B2-F1
#
_cell.length_a   1.000
_cell.length_b   1.000
_cell.length_c   1.000
_cell.angle_alpha   90.00
_cell.angle_beta   90.00
_cell.angle_gamma   90.00
#
_symmetry.space_group_name_H-M   'P 1'
#
loop_
_entity.id
_entity.type
_entity.pdbx_description
1 polymer ?
#
loop_
_entity_poly.entity_id
_entity_poly.type
_entity_poly.pdbx_seq_one_letter_code
_entity_poly.pdbx_strand_id
1 'polypeptide(L)' 'MSDDQLSQLFEQVRQGALSVEQAVEQFQDQASQKTGALASASIDLDRNSRCGYPEVVYCEGKTSASLVEIFTLLLEAKQR' A
#
# COMPACT_ATOMS: atom_id res chain seq x y z
N MET A 1 0.67 5.27 3.68
CA MET A 1 1.28 6.25 4.61
C MET A 1 1.42 5.66 6.01
N SER A 2 2.55 5.92 6.67
CA SER A 2 2.71 5.72 8.12
C SER A 2 2.10 6.89 8.91
N ASP A 3 1.90 6.70 10.21
CA ASP A 3 1.30 7.72 11.09
C ASP A 3 2.17 9.00 11.17
N ASP A 4 3.50 8.85 11.07
CA ASP A 4 4.45 9.97 10.99
C ASP A 4 4.29 10.79 9.71
N GLN A 5 4.11 10.12 8.57
CA GLN A 5 3.89 10.78 7.28
C GLN A 5 2.56 11.53 7.26
N LEU A 6 1.53 10.94 7.87
CA LEU A 6 0.22 11.57 7.99
C LEU A 6 0.27 12.81 8.88
N SER A 7 1.00 12.74 9.99
CA SER A 7 1.21 13.88 10.88
C SER A 7 1.94 15.03 10.19
N GLN A 8 2.97 14.73 9.39
CA GLN A 8 3.67 15.73 8.56
C GLN A 8 2.75 16.37 7.52
N LEU A 9 1.90 15.59 6.86
CA LEU A 9 0.94 16.10 5.88
C LEU A 9 -0.03 17.11 6.54
N PHE A 10 -0.57 16.78 7.72
CA PHE A 10 -1.44 17.69 8.46
C PHE A 10 -0.71 18.95 8.94
N GLU A 11 0.55 18.82 9.32
CA GLU A 11 1.37 19.96 9.70
C GLU A 11 1.61 20.93 8.53
N GLN A 12 1.83 20.40 7.32
CA GLN A 12 1.96 21.21 6.09
C GLN A 12 0.67 21.96 5.76
N VAL A 13 -0.50 21.34 5.96
CA VAL A 13 -1.80 22.01 5.82
C VAL A 13 -1.98 23.10 6.87
N ARG A 14 -1.65 22.80 8.13
CA ARG A 14 -1.75 23.76 9.25
C ARG A 14 -0.89 25.01 9.01
N GLN A 15 0.29 24.83 8.43
CA GLN A 15 1.21 25.92 8.09
C GLN A 15 0.80 26.70 6.83
N GLY A 16 -0.24 26.25 6.12
CA GLY A 16 -0.68 26.84 4.85
C GLY A 16 0.26 26.54 3.67
N ALA A 17 1.19 25.59 3.83
CA ALA A 17 2.08 25.15 2.76
C ALA A 17 1.38 24.24 1.75
N LEU A 18 0.32 23.55 2.18
CA LEU A 18 -0.60 22.80 1.32
C LEU A 18 -2.04 23.26 1.55
N SER A 19 -2.83 23.29 0.49
CA SER A 19 -4.29 23.37 0.63
C SER A 19 -4.86 22.03 1.12
N VAL A 20 -6.06 22.07 1.69
CA VAL A 20 -6.76 20.85 2.13
C VAL A 20 -7.00 19.92 0.93
N GLU A 21 -7.37 20.47 -0.22
CA GLU A 21 -7.61 19.72 -1.45
C GLU A 21 -6.35 19.00 -1.93
N GLN A 22 -5.20 19.68 -1.93
CA GLN A 22 -3.91 19.09 -2.29
C GLN A 22 -3.52 17.97 -1.32
N ALA A 23 -3.79 18.13 -0.02
CA ALA A 23 -3.48 17.11 0.96
C ALA A 23 -4.37 15.88 0.81
N VAL A 24 -5.65 16.07 0.45
CA VAL A 24 -6.57 14.96 0.15
C VAL A 24 -6.12 14.20 -1.09
N GLU A 25 -5.70 14.88 -2.15
CA GLU A 25 -5.18 14.23 -3.37
C GLU A 25 -3.91 13.41 -3.07
N GLN A 26 -2.96 14.01 -2.34
CA GLN A 26 -1.71 13.34 -1.94
C GLN A 26 -1.96 12.14 -1.01
N PHE A 27 -2.95 12.23 -0.13
CA PHE A 27 -3.39 11.11 0.70
C PHE A 27 -4.03 9.99 -0.13
N GLN A 28 -4.90 10.35 -1.08
CA GLN A 28 -5.58 9.38 -1.94
C GLN A 28 -4.61 8.65 -2.87
N ASP A 29 -3.66 9.33 -3.49
CA ASP A 29 -2.68 8.70 -4.38
C ASP A 29 -1.85 7.63 -3.66
N GLN A 30 -1.47 7.88 -2.41
CA GLN A 30 -0.72 6.91 -1.60
C GLN A 30 -1.61 5.80 -1.02
N ALA A 31 -2.87 6.10 -0.70
CA ALA A 31 -3.83 5.11 -0.22
C ALA A 31 -4.38 4.21 -1.36
N SER A 32 -4.28 4.66 -2.61
CA SER A 32 -4.89 4.00 -3.78
C SER A 32 -3.97 3.06 -4.54
N GLN A 33 -2.82 2.65 -3.97
CA GLN A 33 -2.03 1.57 -4.58
C GLN A 33 -2.79 0.24 -4.45
N LYS A 34 -3.67 -0.03 -5.42
CA LYS A 34 -4.52 -1.23 -5.50
C LYS A 34 -3.76 -2.46 -5.98
N THR A 35 -2.61 -2.27 -6.61
CA THR A 35 -1.82 -3.36 -7.15
C THR A 35 -0.34 -3.12 -6.88
N GLY A 36 0.32 -4.11 -6.28
CA GLY A 36 1.77 -4.15 -6.18
C GLY A 36 2.35 -4.98 -7.32
N ALA A 37 3.21 -4.38 -8.12
CA ALA A 37 3.88 -5.06 -9.23
C ALA A 37 5.27 -5.54 -8.81
N LEU A 38 5.47 -6.86 -8.87
CA LEU A 38 6.76 -7.52 -8.71
C LEU A 38 7.17 -8.16 -10.03
N ALA A 39 8.46 -8.44 -10.22
CA ALA A 39 8.94 -9.12 -11.42
C ALA A 39 8.30 -10.53 -11.59
N SER A 40 7.93 -11.16 -10.49
CA SER A 40 7.43 -12.53 -10.43
C SER A 40 5.92 -12.66 -10.19
N ALA A 41 5.22 -11.56 -9.86
CA ALA A 41 3.80 -11.55 -9.54
C ALA A 41 3.20 -10.14 -9.57
N SER A 42 1.89 -10.06 -9.81
CA SER A 42 1.09 -8.87 -9.56
C SER A 42 0.16 -9.16 -8.39
N ILE A 43 0.18 -8.31 -7.37
CA ILE A 43 -0.49 -8.54 -6.08
C ILE A 43 -1.66 -7.58 -5.92
N ASP A 44 -2.87 -8.10 -5.69
CA ASP A 44 -4.07 -7.28 -5.42
C ASP A 44 -4.07 -6.77 -3.98
N LEU A 45 -3.60 -5.53 -3.80
CA LEU A 45 -3.56 -4.84 -2.50
C LEU A 45 -4.92 -4.26 -2.07
N ASP A 46 -5.93 -4.29 -2.94
CA ASP A 46 -7.31 -3.86 -2.62
C ASP A 46 -8.21 -5.06 -2.25
N ARG A 47 -7.71 -6.30 -2.38
CA ARG A 47 -8.52 -7.50 -2.18
C ARG A 47 -9.21 -7.56 -0.82
N ASN A 48 -8.53 -7.17 0.25
CA ASN A 48 -9.13 -7.17 1.58
C ASN A 48 -10.36 -6.25 1.67
N SER A 49 -10.31 -5.08 1.01
CA SER A 49 -11.44 -4.15 0.95
C SER A 49 -12.61 -4.71 0.15
N ARG A 50 -12.32 -5.33 -1.01
CA ARG A 50 -13.35 -5.84 -1.93
C ARG A 50 -13.95 -7.19 -1.52
N CYS A 51 -13.15 -8.03 -0.86
CA CYS A 51 -13.49 -9.43 -0.60
C CYS A 51 -13.55 -9.77 0.89
N GLY A 52 -13.06 -8.91 1.79
CA GLY A 52 -13.05 -9.14 3.23
C GLY A 52 -11.94 -10.07 3.73
N TYR A 53 -10.97 -10.41 2.87
CA TYR A 53 -9.79 -11.20 3.22
C TYR A 53 -8.57 -10.81 2.35
N PRO A 54 -7.35 -10.96 2.86
CA PRO A 54 -6.11 -10.59 2.15
C PRO A 54 -5.83 -11.50 0.94
N GLU A 55 -4.86 -11.10 0.11
CA GLU A 55 -4.43 -11.89 -1.05
C GLU A 55 -3.85 -13.26 -0.64
N VAL A 56 -4.21 -14.30 -1.40
CA VAL A 56 -3.76 -15.67 -1.18
C VAL A 56 -2.69 -16.03 -2.20
N VAL A 57 -1.53 -16.48 -1.73
CA VAL A 57 -0.37 -16.80 -2.58
C VAL A 57 -0.25 -18.31 -2.78
N TYR A 58 -0.46 -18.78 -4.01
CA TYR A 58 -0.16 -20.15 -4.39
C TYR A 58 1.37 -20.33 -4.56
N CYS A 59 1.97 -21.19 -3.74
CA CYS A 59 3.43 -21.29 -3.61
C CYS A 59 4.11 -22.26 -4.58
N GLU A 60 3.38 -23.21 -5.19
CA GLU A 60 3.99 -24.21 -6.05
C GLU A 60 4.64 -23.57 -7.29
N GLY A 61 5.86 -24.01 -7.62
CA GLY A 61 6.63 -23.50 -8.75
C GLY A 61 7.25 -22.11 -8.56
N LYS A 62 7.04 -21.46 -7.40
CA LYS A 62 7.70 -20.18 -7.07
C LYS A 62 9.04 -20.40 -6.38
N THR A 63 10.00 -19.51 -6.64
CA THR A 63 11.27 -19.50 -5.92
C THR A 63 11.07 -18.90 -4.52
N SER A 64 11.91 -19.32 -3.57
CA SER A 64 11.90 -18.76 -2.22
C SER A 64 12.11 -17.24 -2.22
N ALA A 65 12.98 -16.72 -3.09
CA ALA A 65 13.20 -15.29 -3.26
C ALA A 65 11.93 -14.55 -3.70
N SER A 66 11.20 -15.09 -4.70
CA SER A 66 9.91 -14.53 -5.13
C SER A 66 8.88 -14.52 -4.00
N LEU A 67 8.83 -15.58 -3.19
CA LEU A 67 7.92 -15.62 -2.03
C LEU A 67 8.28 -14.54 -1.00
N VAL A 68 9.57 -14.33 -0.70
CA VAL A 68 10.02 -13.27 0.22
C VAL A 68 9.60 -11.89 -0.30
N GLU A 69 9.77 -11.62 -1.59
CA GLU A 69 9.34 -10.35 -2.21
C GLU A 69 7.82 -10.15 -2.05
N ILE A 70 7.03 -11.18 -2.36
CA ILE A 70 5.57 -11.14 -2.28
C ILE A 70 5.12 -10.85 -0.84
N PHE A 71 5.63 -11.60 0.14
CA PHE A 71 5.22 -11.41 1.54
C PHE A 71 5.75 -10.11 2.14
N THR A 72 6.92 -9.62 1.71
CA THR A 72 7.44 -8.30 2.13
C THR A 72 6.48 -7.20 1.69
N LEU A 73 6.06 -7.22 0.42
CA LEU A 73 5.09 -6.27 -0.11
C LEU A 73 3.75 -6.32 0.64
N LEU A 74 3.22 -7.53 0.91
CA LEU A 74 1.96 -7.70 1.66
C LEU A 74 2.06 -7.14 3.10
N LEU A 75 3.20 -7.34 3.76
CA LEU A 75 3.46 -6.78 5.09
C LEU A 75 3.53 -5.25 5.08
N GLU A 76 4.21 -4.65 4.11
CA GLU A 76 4.28 -3.20 3.93
C GLU A 76 2.90 -2.60 3.64
N ALA A 77 2.09 -3.29 2.84
CA ALA A 77 0.70 -2.93 2.55
C ALA A 77 -0.27 -3.21 3.72
N LYS A 78 0.22 -3.70 4.87
CA LYS A 78 -0.57 -4.06 6.05
C LYS A 78 -1.68 -5.10 5.77
N GLN A 79 -1.52 -5.93 4.73
CA GLN A 79 -2.36 -7.11 4.51
C GLN A 79 -1.73 -8.30 5.25
N ARG A 80 -2.25 -8.61 6.45
CA ARG A 80 -1.79 -9.73 7.30
C ARG A 80 -2.83 -10.83 7.37
#